data_AF-A0A6J6B2A9-F1
#
_entry.id   AF-A0A6J6B2A9-F1
#
_cell.length_a   1.000
_cell.length_b   1.000
_cell.length_c   1.000
_cell.angle_alpha   90.00
_cell.angle_beta   90.00
_cell.angle_gamma   90.00
#
_symmetry.space_group_name_H-M   'P 1'
#
loop_
_entity.id
_entity.type
_entity.pdbx_description
1 polymer ?
#
loop_
_entity_poly.entity_id
_entity_poly.type
_entity_poly.pdbx_seq_one_letter_code
_entity_poly.pdbx_strand_id
1 'polypeptide(L)'
;MTPAERIKPEIIDNSRRDRIAKGSGSSATDVTQLVNQFKQMRQMMQQMGGNKFAKRKAKKAKKGKKGGGRVTAKGPVQLDKKAFALPTLEEMEAQLPTRGGSSGPGNLA
;
A
#
# COMPACT_ATOMS: atom_id res chain seq x y z
N MET A 1 -19.98 13.93 -3.38
CA MET A 1 -18.90 14.74 -2.76
C MET A 1 -18.04 15.35 -3.86
N THR A 2 -17.77 16.64 -3.79
CA THR A 2 -16.85 17.32 -4.71
C THR A 2 -15.41 17.32 -4.19
N PRO A 3 -14.39 17.55 -5.03
CA PRO A 3 -13.00 17.64 -4.57
C PRO A 3 -12.78 18.70 -3.48
N ALA A 4 -13.43 19.86 -3.60
CA ALA A 4 -13.36 20.93 -2.61
C ALA A 4 -13.87 20.48 -1.22
N GLU A 5 -14.94 19.70 -1.19
CA GLU A 5 -15.54 19.17 0.05
C GLU A 5 -14.66 18.09 0.70
N ARG A 6 -13.88 17.34 -0.09
CA ARG A 6 -12.93 16.36 0.45
C ARG A 6 -11.73 17.03 1.11
N ILE A 7 -11.22 18.11 0.51
CA ILE A 7 -10.07 18.86 1.05
C ILE A 7 -10.47 19.62 2.32
N LYS A 8 -11.66 20.21 2.32
CA LYS A 8 -12.20 20.97 3.45
C LYS A 8 -13.54 20.38 3.89
N PRO A 9 -13.56 19.43 4.83
CA PRO A 9 -14.81 18.87 5.35
C PRO A 9 -15.68 19.90 6.10
N GLU A 10 -15.10 21.06 6.43
CA GLU A 10 -15.76 22.13 7.18
C GLU A 10 -16.80 22.89 6.35
N ILE A 11 -16.70 22.86 5.01
CA ILE A 11 -17.67 23.52 4.12
C ILE A 11 -18.94 22.69 3.89
N ILE A 12 -19.09 21.54 4.55
CA ILE A 12 -20.21 20.62 4.36
C ILE A 12 -21.42 21.07 5.21
N ASP A 13 -22.23 21.94 4.61
CA ASP A 13 -23.56 22.37 5.09
C ASP A 13 -24.63 21.29 4.89
N ASN A 14 -25.86 21.55 5.37
CA ASN A 14 -26.97 20.59 5.27
C ASN A 14 -27.35 20.28 3.81
N SER A 15 -27.36 21.29 2.93
CA SER A 15 -27.68 21.11 1.50
C SER A 15 -26.68 20.18 0.80
N ARG A 16 -25.38 20.33 1.10
CA ARG A 16 -24.32 19.46 0.60
C ARG A 16 -24.43 18.06 1.16
N ARG A 17 -24.79 17.89 2.44
CA ARG A 17 -25.03 16.56 3.04
C ARG A 17 -26.17 15.85 2.34
N ASP A 18 -27.28 16.54 2.07
CA ASP A 18 -28.42 15.96 1.37
C ASP A 18 -28.04 15.56 -0.06
N ARG A 19 -27.26 16.37 -0.77
CA ARG A 19 -26.77 16.03 -2.11
C ARG A 19 -25.81 14.83 -2.07
N ILE A 20 -24.96 14.73 -1.06
CA ILE A 20 -24.04 13.58 -0.89
C ILE A 20 -24.86 12.32 -0.59
N ALA A 21 -25.76 12.38 0.38
CA ALA A 21 -26.66 11.30 0.79
C ALA A 21 -27.48 10.76 -0.40
N LYS A 22 -28.13 11.66 -1.17
CA LYS A 22 -28.87 11.30 -2.39
C LYS A 22 -27.98 10.66 -3.45
N GLY A 23 -26.75 11.15 -3.63
CA GLY A 23 -25.81 10.62 -4.61
C GLY A 23 -25.15 9.29 -4.21
N SER A 24 -25.08 8.98 -2.91
CA SER A 24 -24.46 7.75 -2.40
C SER A 24 -25.45 6.71 -1.87
N GLY A 25 -26.75 7.01 -1.86
CA GLY A 25 -27.79 6.12 -1.32
C GLY A 25 -27.69 5.94 0.21
N SER A 26 -27.11 6.90 0.92
CA SER A 26 -26.90 6.86 2.38
C SER A 26 -27.78 7.91 3.07
N SER A 27 -27.94 7.85 4.40
CA SER A 27 -28.69 8.88 5.13
C SER A 27 -27.85 10.14 5.36
N ALA A 28 -28.49 11.30 5.54
CA ALA A 28 -27.82 12.54 5.92
C ALA A 28 -27.11 12.44 7.28
N THR A 29 -27.61 11.58 8.16
CA THR A 29 -27.02 11.27 9.47
C THR A 29 -25.69 10.54 9.30
N ASP A 30 -25.61 9.53 8.43
CA ASP A 30 -24.38 8.76 8.17
C ASP A 30 -23.27 9.66 7.62
N VAL A 31 -23.63 10.59 6.73
CA VAL A 31 -22.69 11.59 6.19
C VAL A 31 -22.17 12.50 7.31
N THR A 32 -23.03 12.89 8.25
CA THR A 32 -22.62 13.72 9.40
C THR A 32 -21.67 12.95 10.31
N GLN A 33 -21.95 11.67 10.59
CA GLN A 33 -21.08 10.83 11.39
C GLN A 33 -19.72 10.64 10.72
N LEU A 34 -19.66 10.44 9.40
CA LEU A 34 -18.43 10.32 8.64
C LEU A 34 -17.55 11.58 8.76
N VAL A 35 -18.16 12.76 8.61
CA VAL A 35 -17.44 14.04 8.73
C VAL A 35 -16.87 14.21 10.14
N ASN A 36 -17.61 13.81 11.17
CA ASN A 36 -17.15 13.89 12.56
C ASN A 36 -15.99 12.92 12.85
N GLN A 37 -16.08 11.67 12.40
CA GLN A 37 -15.00 10.68 12.51
C GLN A 37 -13.72 11.17 11.82
N PHE A 38 -13.86 11.77 10.63
CA PHE A 38 -12.72 12.36 9.94
C PHE A 38 -12.08 13.51 10.73
N LYS A 39 -12.89 14.40 11.34
CA LYS A 39 -12.38 15.49 12.18
C LYS A 39 -11.58 14.96 13.38
N GLN A 40 -12.08 13.92 14.04
CA GLN A 40 -11.38 13.28 15.15
C GLN A 40 -10.04 12.66 14.71
N MET A 41 -10.04 11.90 13.60
CA MET A 41 -8.82 11.31 13.05
C MET A 41 -7.82 12.39 12.61
N ARG A 42 -8.28 13.48 11.99
CA ARG A 42 -7.45 14.64 11.62
C ARG A 42 -6.80 15.28 12.84
N GLN A 43 -7.54 15.44 13.93
CA GLN A 43 -7.01 15.96 15.19
C GLN A 43 -5.94 15.03 15.78
N MET A 44 -6.19 13.72 15.79
CA MET A 44 -5.22 12.73 16.26
C MET A 44 -3.94 12.75 15.40
N MET A 45 -4.06 12.79 14.07
CA MET A 45 -2.90 12.90 13.17
C MET A 45 -2.12 14.20 13.39
N GLN A 46 -2.79 15.32 13.62
CA GLN A 46 -2.11 16.59 13.92
C GLN A 46 -1.35 16.54 15.26
N GLN A 47 -1.92 15.90 16.27
CA GLN A 47 -1.27 15.73 17.57
C GLN A 47 -0.05 14.80 17.49
N MET A 48 -0.11 13.77 16.64
CA MET A 48 0.98 12.80 16.44
C MET A 48 2.06 13.30 15.47
N GLY A 49 1.68 14.07 14.45
CA GLY A 49 2.58 14.73 13.51
C GLY A 49 3.18 16.05 14.02
N GLY A 50 2.62 16.61 15.09
CA GLY A 50 3.10 17.84 15.72
C GLY A 50 4.47 17.68 16.37
N ASN A 51 5.24 18.78 16.39
CA ASN A 51 6.64 18.93 16.79
C ASN A 51 7.07 18.27 18.13
N LYS A 52 6.16 17.76 18.95
CA LYS A 52 6.46 16.96 20.16
C LYS A 52 7.10 15.61 19.82
N PHE A 53 6.67 14.93 18.75
CA PHE A 53 7.27 13.64 18.34
C PHE A 53 8.65 13.83 17.70
N ALA A 54 8.80 14.88 16.86
CA ALA A 54 10.07 15.28 16.28
C ALA A 54 11.10 15.71 17.36
N LYS A 55 10.70 16.53 18.35
CA LYS A 55 11.56 16.91 19.48
C LYS A 55 11.97 15.71 20.35
N ARG A 56 11.09 14.72 20.54
CA ARG A 56 11.41 13.47 21.26
C ARG A 56 12.40 12.58 20.48
N LYS A 57 12.26 12.46 19.15
CA LYS A 57 13.25 11.76 18.31
C LYS A 57 14.60 12.47 18.28
N ALA A 58 14.64 13.80 18.19
CA ALA A 58 15.89 14.56 18.20
C ALA A 58 16.69 14.38 19.50
N LYS A 59 16.02 14.33 20.66
CA LYS A 59 16.66 14.02 21.95
C LYS A 59 17.18 12.57 22.05
N LYS A 60 16.46 11.58 21.48
CA LYS A 60 16.94 10.18 21.43
C LYS A 60 18.09 9.96 20.43
N ALA A 61 18.07 10.66 19.28
CA ALA A 61 19.13 10.57 18.27
C ALA A 61 20.47 11.11 18.79
N LYS A 62 20.46 12.14 19.65
CA LYS A 62 21.68 12.67 20.30
C LYS A 62 22.29 11.72 21.34
N LYS A 63 21.50 10.78 21.90
CA LYS A 63 21.96 9.77 22.88
C LYS A 63 22.36 8.42 22.24
N GLY A 64 21.98 8.15 20.99
CA GLY A 64 22.23 6.88 20.28
C GLY A 64 23.48 6.84 19.39
N LYS A 65 24.25 7.93 19.28
CA LYS A 65 25.42 8.02 18.36
C LYS A 65 26.67 7.25 18.83
N LYS A 66 26.54 6.35 19.82
CA LYS A 66 27.62 5.51 20.38
C LYS A 66 27.26 4.01 20.46
N GLY A 67 26.43 3.45 19.57
CA GLY A 67 26.09 2.02 19.72
C GLY A 67 25.26 1.37 18.62
N GLY A 68 25.56 1.65 17.35
CA GLY A 68 24.85 1.02 16.22
C GLY A 68 25.76 0.85 15.02
N GLY A 69 26.83 0.06 15.19
CA GLY A 69 27.66 -0.38 14.06
C GLY A 69 26.90 -1.35 13.16
N ARG A 70 27.25 -1.40 11.87
CA ARG A 70 26.68 -2.35 10.91
C ARG A 70 26.88 -3.78 11.43
N VAL A 71 25.82 -4.59 11.46
CA VAL A 71 25.90 -6.03 11.79
C VAL A 71 26.50 -6.87 10.65
N THR A 72 26.77 -6.24 9.51
CA THR A 72 27.39 -6.86 8.34
C THR A 72 28.86 -6.45 8.24
N ALA A 73 29.71 -7.36 7.78
CA ALA A 73 31.10 -7.04 7.45
C ALA A 73 31.17 -5.85 6.49
N LYS A 74 32.20 -5.01 6.68
CA LYS A 74 32.45 -3.86 5.79
C LYS A 74 33.01 -4.37 4.47
N GLY A 75 32.19 -4.36 3.42
CA GLY A 75 32.61 -4.76 2.07
C GLY A 75 31.44 -4.91 1.12
N PRO A 76 31.68 -4.95 -0.20
CA PRO A 76 30.64 -5.28 -1.17
C PRO A 76 30.20 -6.74 -0.96
N VAL A 77 28.88 -6.97 -0.93
CA VAL A 77 28.33 -8.33 -0.96
C VAL A 77 28.68 -8.93 -2.32
N GLN A 78 29.37 -10.07 -2.34
CA GLN A 78 29.64 -10.79 -3.57
C GLN A 78 28.31 -11.36 -4.08
N LEU A 79 27.77 -10.78 -5.15
CA LEU A 79 26.57 -11.26 -5.81
C LEU A 79 26.99 -12.19 -6.95
N ASP A 80 26.58 -13.44 -6.90
CA ASP A 80 26.72 -14.37 -8.02
C ASP A 80 25.79 -13.92 -9.16
N LYS A 81 26.39 -13.26 -10.16
CA LYS A 81 25.68 -12.69 -11.32
C LYS A 81 24.91 -13.71 -12.18
N LYS A 82 25.02 -15.01 -11.86
CA LYS A 82 24.36 -16.11 -12.57
C LYS A 82 22.93 -16.37 -12.08
N ALA A 83 22.56 -15.91 -10.88
CA ALA A 83 21.28 -16.31 -10.28
C ALA A 83 20.04 -15.55 -10.78
N PHE A 84 20.21 -14.51 -11.62
CA PHE A 84 19.11 -13.63 -12.07
C PHE A 84 19.15 -13.32 -13.58
N ALA A 85 19.65 -14.26 -14.40
CA ALA A 85 19.43 -14.18 -15.84
C ALA A 85 18.05 -14.75 -16.17
N LEU A 86 17.21 -13.97 -16.86
CA LEU A 86 15.98 -14.49 -17.45
C LEU A 86 16.36 -15.58 -18.47
N PRO A 87 15.76 -16.78 -18.41
CA PRO A 87 15.99 -17.81 -19.42
C PRO A 87 15.64 -17.25 -20.80
N THR A 88 16.45 -17.60 -21.79
CA THR A 88 16.24 -17.10 -23.16
C THR A 88 14.95 -17.68 -23.75
N LEU A 89 14.30 -16.96 -24.68
CA LEU A 89 13.03 -17.39 -25.28
C LEU A 89 13.15 -18.76 -25.98
N GLU A 90 14.34 -19.10 -26.42
CA GLU A 90 14.71 -20.39 -27.01
C GLU A 90 14.66 -21.55 -25.99
N GLU A 91 15.04 -21.31 -24.74
CA GLU A 91 15.05 -22.34 -23.68
C GLU A 91 13.66 -22.61 -23.11
N MET A 92 12.76 -21.61 -23.12
CA MET A 92 11.36 -21.80 -22.70
C MET A 92 10.53 -22.53 -23.77
N GLU A 93 10.84 -22.35 -25.06
CA GLU A 93 10.16 -23.01 -26.18
C GLU A 93 10.45 -24.53 -26.19
N ALA A 94 11.68 -24.92 -25.82
CA ALA A 94 12.10 -26.33 -25.75
C ALA A 94 11.41 -27.16 -24.65
N GLN A 95 10.66 -26.51 -23.75
CA GLN A 95 10.02 -27.15 -22.60
C GLN A 95 8.50 -27.29 -22.72
N LEU A 96 7.92 -26.95 -23.88
CA LEU A 96 6.52 -27.22 -24.18
C LEU A 96 6.33 -28.68 -24.64
N PRO A 97 5.48 -29.49 -23.99
CA PRO A 97 5.13 -30.79 -24.51
C PRO A 97 4.40 -30.61 -25.84
N THR A 98 4.96 -31.17 -26.92
CA THR A 98 4.38 -31.18 -28.26
C THR A 98 2.97 -31.77 -28.22
N ARG A 99 1.95 -30.91 -28.26
CA ARG A 99 0.55 -31.34 -28.31
C ARG A 99 0.14 -31.55 -29.77
N GLY A 100 0.31 -32.80 -30.22
CA GLY A 100 -0.25 -33.36 -31.45
C GLY A 100 0.23 -34.81 -31.53
N GLY A 101 -0.56 -35.85 -31.32
CA GLY A 101 -1.90 -36.11 -31.83
C GLY A 101 -1.78 -37.28 -32.80
N SER A 102 -2.18 -38.49 -32.38
CA SER A 102 -2.85 -39.54 -33.20
C SER A 102 -2.69 -40.96 -32.65
N SER A 103 -3.82 -41.67 -32.68
CA SER A 103 -4.02 -43.13 -32.75
C SER A 103 -3.80 -43.99 -31.48
N GLY A 104 -4.91 -44.50 -30.95
CA GLY A 104 -4.95 -45.76 -30.21
C GLY A 104 -4.69 -46.97 -31.12
N PRO A 105 -4.66 -48.19 -30.56
CA PRO A 105 -5.93 -48.91 -30.43
C PRO A 105 -6.14 -49.51 -29.05
N GLY A 106 -7.41 -49.61 -28.67
CA GLY A 106 -7.82 -50.25 -27.43
C GLY A 106 -7.56 -51.75 -27.43
N ASN A 107 -7.54 -52.31 -26.22
CA ASN A 107 -7.93 -53.69 -26.03
C ASN A 107 -8.64 -53.81 -24.68
N LEU A 108 -9.91 -54.24 -24.74
CA LEU A 108 -10.69 -54.72 -23.61
C LEU A 108 -10.25 -56.17 -23.35
N ALA A 109 -9.86 -56.49 -22.12
CA ALA A 109 -10.09 -57.76 -21.43
C ALA A 109 -9.79 -57.58 -19.94
#